data_AF-A0A8S2ZSG7-F1
#
_entry.id   AF-A0A8S2ZSG7-F1
#
_cell.length_a   1.000
_cell.length_b   1.000
_cell.length_c   1.000
_cell.angle_alpha   90.00
_cell.angle_beta   90.00
_cell.angle_gamma   90.00
#
_symmetry.space_group_name_H-M   'P 1'
#
loop_
_entity.id
_entity.type
_entity.pdbx_description
1 polymer ?
#
loop_
_entity_poly.entity_id
_entity_poly.type
_entity_poly.pdbx_seq_one_letter_code
_entity_poly.pdbx_strand_id
1 'polypeptide(L)'
;MASKCALCDKQLDSNFRLDGRCEECWRCNQAQTFVKMLEVIRNLAVKQANFDETYQRCRQLQLVIDSYSIYITILKQFKIREYNIDKIAIPYLCDRLPKTDIKLYENYCPIELETSDQNNNLLKSIAFLCSINTVDNFIELRVRNIIDMVLNADTYIKKNLDLNELQNMKPTWLRWIVDNAREETWCQKDLPNSATTSLRLYSLSNVLNVIIKSLCPQMFGHADSIHHRLHRTYTPLSLQKVNAYETPIHILWSSKTALSCIDTSSPWLPDRVVPLLPLMQVTQLENLESNEMYLPIP
;
A
#
# COMPACT_ATOMS: atom_id res chain seq x y z
N MET A 1 22.94 -20.02 22.71
CA MET A 1 21.69 -19.41 23.22
C MET A 1 20.54 -20.27 22.77
N ALA A 2 19.60 -20.64 23.66
CA ALA A 2 18.40 -21.36 23.26
C ALA A 2 17.53 -20.44 22.39
N SER A 3 17.14 -20.92 21.21
CA SER A 3 16.27 -20.16 20.30
C SER A 3 14.86 -20.07 20.92
N LYS A 4 14.20 -18.93 20.77
CA LYS A 4 12.80 -18.70 21.18
C LYS A 4 11.88 -18.66 19.97
N CYS A 5 10.65 -19.12 20.14
CA CYS A 5 9.61 -19.03 19.12
C CYS A 5 9.36 -17.57 18.73
N ALA A 6 9.37 -17.27 17.43
CA ALA A 6 9.16 -15.93 16.90
C ALA A 6 7.77 -15.35 17.22
N LEU A 7 6.76 -16.21 17.48
CA LEU A 7 5.37 -15.81 17.70
C LEU A 7 4.95 -15.75 19.17
N CYS A 8 5.64 -16.45 20.07
CA CYS A 8 5.20 -16.57 21.47
C CYS A 8 6.31 -16.63 22.52
N ASP A 9 7.58 -16.48 22.12
CA ASP A 9 8.76 -16.47 23.01
C ASP A 9 9.00 -17.74 23.85
N LYS A 10 8.20 -18.80 23.67
CA LYS A 10 8.47 -20.13 24.23
C LYS A 10 9.83 -20.63 23.75
N GLN A 11 10.59 -21.27 24.64
CA GLN A 11 11.84 -21.93 24.25
C GLN A 11 11.54 -23.01 23.21
N LEU A 12 12.45 -23.15 22.25
CA LEU A 12 12.36 -24.12 21.19
C LEU A 12 13.17 -25.34 21.58
N ASP A 13 12.53 -26.50 21.51
CA ASP A 13 13.22 -27.77 21.71
C ASP A 13 14.23 -28.04 20.58
N SER A 14 15.19 -28.93 20.83
CA SER A 14 16.29 -29.28 19.93
C SER A 14 15.86 -29.80 18.54
N ASN A 15 14.61 -30.24 18.38
CA ASN A 15 14.03 -30.70 17.10
C ASN A 15 13.39 -29.56 16.28
N PHE A 16 13.99 -28.37 16.35
CA PHE A 16 13.40 -27.15 15.86
C PHE A 16 13.21 -27.10 14.32
N ARG A 17 12.06 -26.57 13.88
CA ARG A 17 11.81 -26.26 12.47
C ARG A 17 12.55 -24.99 12.06
N LEU A 18 13.09 -24.95 10.85
CA LEU A 18 13.93 -23.85 10.35
C LEU A 18 13.21 -22.48 10.29
N ASP A 19 11.88 -22.44 10.39
CA ASP A 19 11.06 -21.27 10.12
C ASP A 19 10.75 -20.40 11.35
N GLY A 20 11.22 -20.72 12.55
CA GLY A 20 11.04 -19.83 13.70
C GLY A 20 9.95 -20.22 14.71
N ARG A 21 9.16 -21.28 14.48
CA ARG A 21 7.94 -21.57 15.27
C ARG A 21 8.04 -22.76 16.21
N CYS A 22 7.44 -22.64 17.41
CA CYS A 22 7.16 -23.80 18.27
C CYS A 22 6.00 -24.64 17.70
N GLU A 23 5.83 -25.86 18.22
CA GLU A 23 4.81 -26.81 17.73
C GLU A 23 3.38 -26.24 17.78
N GLU A 24 3.02 -25.58 18.87
CA GLU A 24 1.69 -24.95 19.01
C GLU A 24 1.45 -23.86 17.97
N CYS A 25 2.47 -23.04 17.70
CA CYS A 25 2.38 -21.94 16.74
C CYS A 25 2.43 -22.42 15.28
N TRP A 26 3.01 -23.59 15.04
CA TRP A 26 2.97 -24.26 13.75
C TRP A 26 1.56 -24.75 13.40
N ARG A 27 0.76 -25.15 14.39
CA ARG A 27 -0.62 -25.62 14.18
C ARG A 27 -1.62 -24.50 13.89
N CYS A 28 -1.22 -23.24 14.03
CA CYS A 28 -2.05 -22.11 13.63
C CYS A 28 -2.28 -22.10 12.12
N ASN A 29 -3.51 -21.80 11.70
CA ASN A 29 -3.75 -21.48 10.30
C ASN A 29 -3.11 -20.13 9.93
N GLN A 30 -3.05 -19.81 8.63
CA GLN A 30 -2.40 -18.60 8.13
C GLN A 30 -2.93 -17.31 8.80
N ALA A 31 -4.26 -17.15 8.86
CA ALA A 31 -4.90 -16.00 9.48
C ALA A 31 -4.47 -15.82 10.95
N GLN A 32 -4.56 -16.89 11.75
CA GLN A 32 -4.14 -16.90 13.15
C GLN A 32 -2.65 -16.57 13.32
N THR A 33 -1.81 -17.06 12.41
CA THR A 33 -0.37 -16.77 12.41
C THR A 33 -0.13 -15.27 12.21
N PHE A 34 -0.77 -14.63 11.22
CA PHE A 34 -0.60 -13.19 10.98
C PHE A 34 -1.20 -12.32 12.10
N VAL A 35 -2.30 -12.73 12.73
CA VAL A 35 -2.83 -12.06 13.93
C VAL A 35 -1.80 -12.08 15.06
N LYS A 36 -1.19 -13.24 15.35
CA LYS A 36 -0.12 -13.36 16.37
C LYS A 36 1.11 -12.54 16.01
N MET A 37 1.50 -12.46 14.74
CA MET A 37 2.60 -11.59 14.31
C MET A 37 2.29 -10.12 14.60
N LEU A 38 1.07 -9.67 14.30
CA LEU A 38 0.65 -8.31 14.58
C LEU A 38 0.68 -8.01 16.09
N GLU A 39 0.26 -8.95 16.94
CA GLU A 39 0.37 -8.84 18.40
C GLU A 39 1.81 -8.71 18.88
N VAL A 40 2.74 -9.49 18.31
CA VAL A 40 4.17 -9.37 18.60
C VAL A 40 4.67 -7.97 18.27
N ILE A 41 4.32 -7.43 17.11
CA ILE A 41 4.70 -6.07 16.70
C ILE A 41 4.09 -5.02 17.64
N ARG A 42 2.80 -5.17 17.99
CA ARG A 42 2.11 -4.30 18.96
C ARG A 42 2.80 -4.30 20.33
N ASN A 43 3.28 -5.46 20.78
CA ASN A 43 3.99 -5.57 22.06
C ASN A 43 5.35 -4.86 22.06
N LEU A 44 6.05 -4.80 20.92
CA LEU A 44 7.26 -3.99 20.78
C LEU A 44 6.94 -2.49 20.94
N ALA A 45 5.78 -2.05 20.42
CA ALA A 45 5.28 -0.69 20.57
C ALA A 45 5.07 -0.31 22.03
N VAL A 46 4.31 -1.16 22.74
CA VAL A 46 3.95 -0.93 24.13
C VAL A 46 5.19 -0.87 25.03
N LYS A 47 6.19 -1.72 24.76
CA LYS A 47 7.44 -1.76 25.51
C LYS A 47 8.43 -0.65 25.15
N GLN A 48 8.14 0.15 24.13
CA GLN A 48 9.06 1.16 23.59
C GLN A 48 10.41 0.55 23.23
N ALA A 49 10.38 -0.64 22.61
CA ALA A 49 11.58 -1.36 22.19
C ALA A 49 12.45 -0.48 21.29
N ASN A 50 13.78 -0.59 21.42
CA ASN A 50 14.70 0.16 20.56
C ASN A 50 14.71 -0.42 19.13
N PHE A 51 15.42 0.25 18.21
CA PHE A 51 15.48 -0.18 16.82
C PHE A 51 16.07 -1.58 16.68
N ASP A 52 17.18 -1.86 17.35
CA ASP A 52 17.89 -3.14 17.20
C ASP A 52 17.01 -4.30 17.66
N GLU A 53 16.30 -4.15 18.78
CA GLU A 53 15.34 -5.14 19.26
C GLU A 53 14.20 -5.35 18.26
N THR A 54 13.61 -4.25 17.77
CA THR A 54 12.51 -4.31 16.79
C THR A 54 12.97 -4.95 15.47
N TYR A 55 14.15 -4.59 14.98
CA TYR A 55 14.75 -5.12 13.77
C TYR A 55 15.04 -6.61 13.91
N GLN A 56 15.69 -7.04 15.00
CA GLN A 56 15.93 -8.47 15.25
C GLN A 56 14.62 -9.25 15.34
N ARG A 57 13.59 -8.67 15.97
CA ARG A 57 12.29 -9.33 16.04
C ARG A 57 11.61 -9.43 14.68
N CYS A 58 11.62 -8.38 13.88
CA CYS A 58 11.12 -8.42 12.50
C CYS A 58 11.88 -9.43 11.64
N ARG A 59 13.21 -9.61 11.84
CA ARG A 59 13.99 -10.66 11.16
C ARG A 59 13.53 -12.06 11.51
N GLN A 60 13.21 -12.31 12.79
CA GLN A 60 12.64 -13.59 13.22
C GLN A 60 11.27 -13.85 12.60
N LEU A 61 10.41 -12.81 12.55
CA LEU A 61 9.09 -12.90 11.94
C LEU A 61 9.17 -13.11 10.41
N GLN A 62 10.17 -12.53 9.74
CA GLN A 62 10.38 -12.71 8.30
C GLN A 62 10.56 -14.19 7.91
N LEU A 63 11.29 -14.97 8.73
CA LEU A 63 11.46 -16.42 8.50
C LEU A 63 10.12 -17.16 8.47
N VAL A 64 9.18 -16.75 9.32
CA VAL A 64 7.83 -17.32 9.34
C VAL A 64 7.04 -16.84 8.12
N ILE A 65 7.14 -15.56 7.76
CA ILE A 65 6.47 -14.96 6.59
C ILE A 65 6.89 -15.66 5.30
N ASP A 66 8.17 -16.01 5.16
CA ASP A 66 8.71 -16.68 3.97
C ASP A 66 8.12 -18.08 3.76
N SER A 67 7.51 -18.68 4.79
CA SER A 67 6.76 -19.93 4.67
C SER A 67 5.36 -19.79 4.07
N TYR A 68 4.88 -18.55 3.88
CA TYR A 68 3.57 -18.24 3.31
C TYR A 68 3.72 -17.46 2.00
N SER A 69 3.11 -17.98 0.93
CA SER A 69 2.98 -17.23 -0.33
C SER A 69 1.78 -16.28 -0.25
N ILE A 70 1.97 -15.04 -0.71
CA ILE A 70 0.86 -14.13 -0.97
C ILE A 70 0.49 -14.25 -2.46
N TYR A 71 -0.75 -14.63 -2.74
CA TYR A 71 -1.27 -14.68 -4.10
C TYR A 71 -2.02 -13.39 -4.38
N ILE A 72 -1.64 -12.73 -5.46
CA ILE A 72 -2.30 -11.50 -5.92
C ILE A 72 -2.76 -11.65 -7.37
N THR A 73 -3.79 -10.90 -7.71
CA THR A 73 -4.22 -10.71 -9.11
C THR A 73 -4.42 -9.23 -9.32
N ILE A 74 -3.58 -8.65 -10.18
CA ILE A 74 -3.73 -7.25 -10.53
C ILE A 74 -4.98 -7.07 -11.37
N LEU A 75 -5.86 -6.15 -10.97
CA LEU A 75 -6.99 -5.73 -11.77
C LEU A 75 -6.47 -4.97 -13.00
N LYS A 76 -6.54 -5.61 -14.17
CA LYS A 76 -5.99 -5.09 -15.43
C LYS A 76 -6.99 -4.31 -16.26
N GLN A 77 -8.29 -4.53 -16.06
CA GLN A 77 -9.39 -3.96 -16.83
C GLN A 77 -10.65 -4.00 -15.98
N PHE A 78 -11.60 -3.10 -16.24
CA PHE A 78 -12.92 -3.16 -15.63
C PHE A 78 -13.99 -2.67 -16.60
N LYS A 79 -15.21 -3.19 -16.45
CA LYS A 79 -16.38 -2.59 -17.10
C LYS A 79 -16.90 -1.48 -16.22
N ILE A 80 -17.15 -0.30 -16.81
CA ILE A 80 -17.61 0.89 -16.08
C ILE A 80 -18.81 0.63 -15.15
N ARG A 81 -19.68 -0.33 -15.50
CA ARG A 81 -20.87 -0.69 -14.70
C ARG A 81 -20.57 -1.51 -13.44
N GLU A 82 -19.36 -2.04 -13.29
CA GLU A 82 -18.99 -2.93 -12.17
C GLU A 82 -18.53 -2.16 -10.92
N TYR A 83 -18.17 -0.88 -11.06
CA TYR A 83 -17.57 -0.10 -9.98
C TYR A 83 -18.12 1.32 -9.91
N ASN A 84 -18.21 1.85 -8.69
CA ASN A 84 -18.55 3.26 -8.47
C ASN A 84 -17.36 4.14 -8.84
N ILE A 85 -17.61 5.19 -9.62
CA ILE A 85 -16.58 6.15 -10.03
C ILE A 85 -16.47 7.25 -8.98
N ASP A 86 -15.24 7.56 -8.58
CA ASP A 86 -14.96 8.66 -7.65
C ASP A 86 -15.11 10.02 -8.36
N LYS A 87 -16.29 10.62 -8.18
CA LYS A 87 -16.64 11.93 -8.76
C LYS A 87 -15.80 13.08 -8.21
N ILE A 88 -15.20 12.92 -7.03
CA ILE A 88 -14.34 13.94 -6.44
C ILE A 88 -12.95 13.89 -7.09
N ALA A 89 -12.45 12.69 -7.40
CA ALA A 89 -11.14 12.47 -8.01
C ALA A 89 -11.06 12.88 -9.50
N ILE A 90 -12.16 12.74 -10.25
CA ILE A 90 -12.18 12.99 -11.71
C ILE A 90 -11.61 14.37 -12.07
N PRO A 91 -12.08 15.50 -11.50
CA PRO A 91 -11.55 16.82 -11.86
C PRO A 91 -10.06 16.98 -11.57
N TYR A 92 -9.53 16.27 -10.57
CA TYR A 92 -8.10 16.32 -10.22
C TYR A 92 -7.23 15.57 -11.22
N LEU A 93 -7.76 14.49 -11.80
CA LEU A 93 -7.10 13.75 -12.87
C LEU A 93 -7.14 14.52 -14.20
N CYS A 94 -8.28 15.15 -14.52
CA CYS A 94 -8.52 15.77 -15.82
C CYS A 94 -8.03 17.23 -15.92
N ASP A 95 -8.20 18.04 -14.87
CA ASP A 95 -8.08 19.50 -14.99
C ASP A 95 -6.87 20.09 -14.26
N ARG A 96 -6.30 19.36 -13.28
CA ARG A 96 -5.24 19.86 -12.40
C ARG A 96 -3.86 19.28 -12.68
N LEU A 97 -3.74 18.32 -13.61
CA LEU A 97 -2.45 17.80 -14.04
C LEU A 97 -1.85 18.68 -15.14
N PRO A 98 -0.51 18.82 -15.21
CA PRO A 98 0.13 19.34 -16.41
C PRO A 98 -0.30 18.56 -17.64
N LYS A 99 -0.45 19.22 -18.80
CA LYS A 99 -0.90 18.59 -20.06
C LYS A 99 -0.09 17.35 -20.47
N THR A 100 1.18 17.26 -20.05
CA THR A 100 2.04 16.09 -20.27
C THR A 100 1.62 14.87 -19.45
N ASP A 101 1.10 15.09 -18.25
CA ASP A 101 0.67 14.04 -17.33
C ASP A 101 -0.79 13.64 -17.59
N ILE A 102 -1.64 14.58 -18.03
CA ILE A 102 -3.03 14.30 -18.46
C ILE A 102 -3.04 13.15 -19.47
N LYS A 103 -2.19 13.19 -20.51
CA LYS A 103 -2.10 12.12 -21.53
C LYS A 103 -1.76 10.74 -20.98
N LEU A 104 -1.00 10.66 -19.88
CA LEU A 104 -0.66 9.37 -19.25
C LEU A 104 -1.84 8.77 -18.50
N TYR A 105 -2.75 9.63 -18.01
CA TYR A 105 -3.86 9.26 -17.15
C TYR A 105 -5.25 9.39 -17.80
N GLU A 106 -5.33 9.89 -19.04
CA GLU A 106 -6.56 9.99 -19.85
C GLU A 106 -7.32 8.66 -19.96
N ASN A 107 -6.60 7.54 -19.93
CA ASN A 107 -7.17 6.19 -19.99
C ASN A 107 -7.35 5.55 -18.61
N TYR A 108 -7.36 6.32 -17.52
CA TYR A 108 -7.57 5.81 -16.16
C TYR A 108 -8.82 6.43 -15.55
N CYS A 109 -9.47 5.64 -14.70
CA CYS A 109 -10.67 6.06 -13.98
C CYS A 109 -10.45 5.88 -12.47
N PRO A 110 -10.70 6.92 -11.67
CA PRO A 110 -10.62 6.80 -10.22
C PRO A 110 -11.85 6.07 -9.67
N ILE A 111 -11.61 5.07 -8.83
CA ILE A 111 -12.67 4.21 -8.29
C ILE A 111 -12.96 4.58 -6.84
N GLU A 112 -14.24 4.78 -6.55
CA GLU A 112 -14.71 4.99 -5.19
C GLU A 112 -14.76 3.65 -4.46
N LEU A 113 -14.08 3.57 -3.31
CA LEU A 113 -14.19 2.43 -2.41
C LEU A 113 -15.25 2.73 -1.37
N GLU A 114 -16.23 1.84 -1.22
CA GLU A 114 -17.21 1.89 -0.14
C GLU A 114 -16.51 1.57 1.19
N THR A 115 -15.99 2.58 1.87
CA THR A 115 -15.33 2.39 3.17
C THR A 115 -15.96 3.27 4.24
N SER A 116 -16.66 2.64 5.18
CA SER A 116 -17.15 3.27 6.42
C SER A 116 -16.02 3.72 7.35
N ASP A 117 -14.82 3.18 7.14
CA ASP A 117 -13.60 3.47 7.89
C ASP A 117 -12.56 4.11 6.96
N GLN A 118 -12.37 5.43 7.08
CA GLN A 118 -11.36 6.17 6.33
C GLN A 118 -9.93 5.83 6.77
N ASN A 119 -9.77 5.08 7.86
CA ASN A 119 -8.46 4.58 8.21
C ASN A 119 -8.05 3.50 7.20
N ASN A 120 -6.79 3.56 6.78
CA ASN A 120 -6.17 2.61 5.85
C ASN A 120 -6.51 2.76 4.35
N ASN A 121 -7.01 3.91 3.89
CA ASN A 121 -7.34 4.11 2.46
C ASN A 121 -6.21 3.69 1.50
N LEU A 122 -4.95 3.93 1.84
CA LEU A 122 -3.81 3.46 1.03
C LEU A 122 -3.77 1.94 0.89
N LEU A 123 -3.78 1.22 2.02
CA LEU A 123 -3.72 -0.25 2.01
C LEU A 123 -4.96 -0.84 1.32
N LYS A 124 -6.15 -0.27 1.55
CA LYS A 124 -7.40 -0.70 0.91
C LYS A 124 -7.37 -0.48 -0.59
N SER A 125 -6.88 0.67 -1.06
CA SER A 125 -6.71 0.97 -2.49
C SER A 125 -5.76 -0.01 -3.17
N ILE A 126 -4.62 -0.30 -2.55
CA ILE A 126 -3.65 -1.25 -3.09
C ILE A 126 -4.18 -2.69 -3.03
N ALA A 127 -4.82 -3.08 -1.93
CA ALA A 127 -5.46 -4.38 -1.78
C ALA A 127 -6.53 -4.60 -2.85
N PHE A 128 -7.38 -3.60 -3.09
CA PHE A 128 -8.38 -3.61 -4.16
C PHE A 128 -7.73 -3.83 -5.54
N LEU A 129 -6.72 -3.04 -5.89
CA LEU A 129 -6.01 -3.16 -7.18
C LEU A 129 -5.31 -4.53 -7.35
N CYS A 130 -5.01 -5.21 -6.24
CA CYS A 130 -4.39 -6.54 -6.22
C CYS A 130 -5.38 -7.68 -5.92
N SER A 131 -6.69 -7.41 -5.92
CA SER A 131 -7.77 -8.38 -5.63
C SER A 131 -7.64 -9.09 -4.27
N ILE A 132 -7.15 -8.37 -3.25
CA ILE A 132 -6.98 -8.87 -1.89
C ILE A 132 -8.25 -8.54 -1.08
N ASN A 133 -9.20 -9.48 -0.99
CA ASN A 133 -10.58 -9.17 -0.58
C ASN A 133 -11.02 -9.70 0.80
N THR A 134 -10.19 -10.43 1.55
CA THR A 134 -10.56 -10.93 2.89
C THR A 134 -9.93 -10.10 4.00
N VAL A 135 -10.64 -9.99 5.14
CA VAL A 135 -10.12 -9.33 6.35
C VAL A 135 -8.80 -9.97 6.80
N ASP A 136 -8.69 -11.29 6.72
CA ASP A 136 -7.48 -12.03 7.06
C ASP A 136 -6.30 -11.64 6.15
N ASN A 137 -6.54 -11.51 4.84
CA ASN A 137 -5.50 -11.09 3.90
C ASN A 137 -5.10 -9.62 4.11
N PHE A 138 -5.99 -8.79 4.64
CA PHE A 138 -5.69 -7.40 4.97
C PHE A 138 -4.73 -7.30 6.16
N ILE A 139 -4.94 -8.10 7.21
CA ILE A 139 -4.02 -8.21 8.36
C ILE A 139 -2.66 -8.73 7.88
N GLU A 140 -2.66 -9.76 7.03
CA GLU A 140 -1.44 -10.28 6.42
C GLU A 140 -0.67 -9.20 5.65
N LEU A 141 -1.33 -8.48 4.74
CA LEU A 141 -0.70 -7.42 3.96
C LEU A 141 -0.08 -6.34 4.85
N ARG A 142 -0.80 -5.96 5.92
CA ARG A 142 -0.34 -5.00 6.91
C ARG A 142 0.92 -5.47 7.62
N VAL A 143 0.94 -6.71 8.10
CA VAL A 143 2.08 -7.30 8.82
C VAL A 143 3.30 -7.40 7.89
N ARG A 144 3.11 -7.89 6.67
CA ARG A 144 4.18 -7.95 5.66
C ARG A 144 4.76 -6.56 5.37
N ASN A 145 3.89 -5.56 5.21
CA ASN A 145 4.31 -4.17 4.98
C ASN A 145 5.12 -3.60 6.15
N ILE A 146 4.67 -3.79 7.39
CA ILE A 146 5.40 -3.32 8.58
C ILE A 146 6.79 -3.96 8.67
N ILE A 147 6.86 -5.29 8.56
CA ILE A 147 8.13 -6.02 8.66
C ILE A 147 9.08 -5.61 7.55
N ASP A 148 8.60 -5.56 6.30
CA ASP A 148 9.41 -5.15 5.16
C ASP A 148 9.92 -3.70 5.30
N MET A 149 9.08 -2.77 5.77
CA MET A 149 9.52 -1.41 6.09
C MET A 149 10.66 -1.43 7.10
N VAL A 150 10.51 -2.10 8.24
CA VAL A 150 11.55 -2.16 9.30
C VAL A 150 12.85 -2.76 8.76
N LEU A 151 12.78 -3.84 8.00
CA LEU A 151 13.94 -4.56 7.49
C LEU A 151 14.69 -3.80 6.38
N ASN A 152 13.95 -3.05 5.56
CA ASN A 152 14.51 -2.32 4.42
C ASN A 152 14.58 -0.79 4.65
N ALA A 153 14.47 -0.36 5.91
CA ALA A 153 14.49 1.02 6.36
C ALA A 153 15.55 1.88 5.66
N ASP A 154 16.81 1.46 5.76
CA ASP A 154 17.95 2.22 5.26
C ASP A 154 17.91 2.34 3.73
N THR A 155 17.45 1.30 3.05
CA THR A 155 17.29 1.30 1.59
C THR A 155 16.20 2.28 1.17
N TYR A 156 15.04 2.28 1.85
CA TYR A 156 13.94 3.17 1.50
C TYR A 156 14.22 4.63 1.85
N ILE A 157 14.92 4.89 2.96
CA ILE A 157 15.39 6.25 3.31
C ILE A 157 16.36 6.74 2.22
N LYS A 158 17.34 5.92 1.81
CA LYS A 158 18.26 6.24 0.71
C LYS A 158 17.59 6.37 -0.67
N LYS A 159 16.43 5.76 -0.91
CA LYS A 159 15.67 6.00 -2.16
C LYS A 159 14.82 7.28 -2.11
N ASN A 160 14.63 7.87 -0.94
CA ASN A 160 13.86 9.11 -0.73
C ASN A 160 14.77 10.33 -0.45
N LEU A 161 15.96 10.38 -1.07
CA LEU A 161 17.01 11.41 -0.84
C LEU A 161 16.57 12.88 -0.98
N ASP A 162 15.41 13.16 -1.57
CA ASP A 162 14.83 14.52 -1.60
C ASP A 162 14.34 15.01 -0.21
N LEU A 163 14.41 14.17 0.81
CA LEU A 163 13.99 14.47 2.18
C LEU A 163 15.17 14.34 3.14
N ASN A 164 16.05 15.34 3.15
CA ASN A 164 17.11 15.46 4.17
C ASN A 164 16.57 15.36 5.61
N GLU A 165 15.28 15.60 5.81
CA GLU A 165 14.57 15.44 7.07
C GLU A 165 14.43 13.97 7.53
N LEU A 166 14.40 12.99 6.61
CA LEU A 166 14.16 11.58 6.96
C LEU A 166 15.36 10.90 7.64
N GLN A 167 16.60 11.29 7.34
CA GLN A 167 17.78 10.65 7.93
C GLN A 167 17.86 10.87 9.44
N ASN A 168 17.46 12.06 9.91
CA ASN A 168 17.40 12.39 11.34
C ASN A 168 16.15 11.81 12.03
N MET A 169 15.19 11.29 11.27
CA MET A 169 13.92 10.76 11.78
C MET A 169 13.92 9.24 11.96
N LYS A 170 15.01 8.49 11.72
CA LYS A 170 15.00 7.02 11.80
C LYS A 170 14.38 6.48 13.12
N PRO A 171 14.72 6.98 14.32
CA PRO A 171 14.07 6.56 15.57
C PRO A 171 12.58 6.93 15.65
N THR A 172 12.23 8.15 15.23
CA THR A 172 10.84 8.67 15.19
C THR A 172 9.98 7.90 14.18
N TRP A 173 10.59 7.46 13.09
CA TRP A 173 9.96 6.70 12.01
C TRP A 173 9.63 5.27 12.41
N LEU A 174 10.50 4.60 13.16
CA LEU A 174 10.20 3.27 13.70
C LEU A 174 9.11 3.33 14.75
N ARG A 175 9.22 4.30 15.66
CA ARG A 175 8.17 4.58 16.62
C ARG A 175 6.84 4.81 15.89
N TRP A 176 6.85 5.58 14.81
CA TRP A 176 5.69 5.75 13.95
C TRP A 176 5.20 4.42 13.34
N ILE A 177 6.04 3.60 12.69
CA ILE A 177 5.61 2.30 12.11
C ILE A 177 4.95 1.42 13.16
N VAL A 178 5.57 1.36 14.34
CA VAL A 178 5.21 0.47 15.43
C VAL A 178 3.97 0.99 16.18
N ASP A 179 3.84 2.31 16.35
CA ASP A 179 2.62 2.96 16.87
C ASP A 179 1.45 2.82 15.87
N ASN A 180 1.71 2.86 14.56
CA ASN A 180 0.71 2.54 13.54
C ASN A 180 0.29 1.07 13.55
N ALA A 181 1.04 0.14 14.15
CA ALA A 181 0.57 -1.23 14.38
C ALA A 181 -0.46 -1.32 15.52
N ARG A 182 -0.43 -0.35 16.45
CA ARG A 182 -1.26 -0.30 17.67
C ARG A 182 -2.67 0.25 17.41
N GLU A 183 -2.80 1.33 16.67
CA GLU A 183 -4.05 2.12 16.71
C GLU A 183 -5.18 1.64 15.79
N GLU A 184 -4.94 0.64 14.92
CA GLU A 184 -5.84 0.27 13.80
C GLU A 184 -6.16 1.40 12.81
N THR A 185 -5.88 2.63 13.22
CA THR A 185 -5.77 3.84 12.42
C THR A 185 -4.38 3.90 11.79
N TRP A 186 -4.36 4.22 10.50
CA TRP A 186 -3.14 4.48 9.74
C TRP A 186 -3.04 5.96 9.34
N CYS A 187 -3.61 6.81 10.19
CA CYS A 187 -3.68 8.26 10.06
C CYS A 187 -3.58 8.86 11.47
N GLN A 188 -2.38 9.01 12.03
CA GLN A 188 -2.23 9.88 13.20
C GLN A 188 -2.26 11.35 12.80
N LYS A 189 -2.91 12.14 13.65
CA LYS A 189 -3.13 13.59 13.50
C LYS A 189 -1.85 14.41 13.40
N ASP A 190 -0.70 13.88 13.83
CA ASP A 190 0.50 14.69 14.08
C ASP A 190 1.65 14.46 13.10
N LEU A 191 1.63 13.42 12.24
CA LEU A 191 2.62 13.24 11.16
C LEU A 191 2.08 12.43 9.96
N PRO A 192 1.43 13.12 9.01
CA PRO A 192 1.39 12.68 7.62
C PRO A 192 2.13 13.72 6.77
N ASN A 193 3.31 13.36 6.29
CA ASN A 193 3.97 14.05 5.21
C ASN A 193 4.12 13.07 4.05
N SER A 194 4.29 13.58 2.84
CA SER A 194 4.49 12.81 1.62
C SER A 194 5.57 11.70 1.73
N ALA A 195 6.49 11.86 2.69
CA ALA A 195 7.55 10.92 3.02
C ALA A 195 7.02 9.56 3.51
N THR A 196 6.12 9.53 4.51
CA THR A 196 5.64 8.28 5.11
C THR A 196 4.83 7.46 4.11
N THR A 197 3.96 8.12 3.33
CA THR A 197 3.25 7.49 2.20
C THR A 197 4.21 6.93 1.15
N SER A 198 5.25 7.68 0.78
CA SER A 198 6.26 7.19 -0.18
C SER A 198 6.99 5.93 0.32
N LEU A 199 7.34 5.87 1.61
CA LEU A 199 7.98 4.69 2.21
C LEU A 199 7.06 3.47 2.21
N ARG A 200 5.77 3.67 2.56
CA ARG A 200 4.77 2.60 2.48
C ARG A 200 4.63 2.07 1.06
N LEU A 201 4.65 2.95 0.06
CA LEU A 201 4.56 2.57 -1.35
C LEU A 201 5.78 1.79 -1.84
N TYR A 202 7.00 2.16 -1.42
CA TYR A 202 8.19 1.33 -1.68
C TYR A 202 8.06 -0.06 -1.07
N SER A 203 7.59 -0.14 0.17
CA SER A 203 7.43 -1.41 0.85
C SER A 203 6.31 -2.27 0.26
N LEU A 204 5.14 -1.70 -0.03
CA LEU A 204 4.04 -2.42 -0.67
C LEU A 204 4.42 -2.90 -2.07
N SER A 205 5.17 -2.08 -2.81
CA SER A 205 5.74 -2.50 -4.08
C SER A 205 6.62 -3.73 -3.89
N ASN A 206 7.49 -3.76 -2.86
CA ASN A 206 8.36 -4.90 -2.58
C ASN A 206 7.60 -6.15 -2.08
N VAL A 207 6.68 -6.00 -1.13
CA VAL A 207 5.87 -7.07 -0.53
C VAL A 207 4.99 -7.77 -1.56
N LEU A 208 4.31 -6.98 -2.39
CA LEU A 208 3.44 -7.49 -3.44
C LEU A 208 4.24 -7.84 -4.69
N ASN A 209 5.49 -7.38 -4.78
CA ASN A 209 6.35 -7.52 -5.95
C ASN A 209 5.70 -6.95 -7.22
N VAL A 210 5.08 -5.77 -7.07
CA VAL A 210 4.35 -5.03 -8.12
C VAL A 210 4.95 -3.64 -8.27
N ILE A 211 5.00 -3.12 -9.50
CA ILE A 211 5.32 -1.72 -9.75
C ILE A 211 4.12 -0.85 -9.39
N ILE A 212 4.31 0.12 -8.50
CA ILE A 212 3.27 1.07 -8.12
C ILE A 212 3.59 2.43 -8.72
N LYS A 213 2.65 3.00 -9.47
CA LYS A 213 2.72 4.36 -9.98
C LYS A 213 1.77 5.23 -9.19
N SER A 214 2.31 6.25 -8.53
CA SER A 214 1.50 7.20 -7.76
C SER A 214 1.48 8.56 -8.41
N LEU A 215 0.30 9.15 -8.43
CA LEU A 215 0.06 10.53 -8.79
C LEU A 215 -0.32 11.31 -7.53
N CYS A 216 0.39 12.41 -7.28
CA CYS A 216 0.12 13.34 -6.18
C CYS A 216 0.03 14.75 -6.75
N PRO A 217 -1.16 15.18 -7.23
CA PRO A 217 -1.33 16.49 -7.84
C PRO A 217 -1.10 17.61 -6.83
N GLN A 218 -0.70 18.79 -7.32
CA GLN A 218 -0.64 19.98 -6.50
C GLN A 218 -2.06 20.41 -6.10
N MET A 219 -2.25 20.69 -4.81
CA MET A 219 -3.53 20.95 -4.17
C MET A 219 -3.67 22.42 -3.75
N PHE A 220 -2.60 23.06 -3.29
CA PHE A 220 -2.59 24.36 -2.61
C PHE A 220 -1.60 25.38 -3.20
N GLY A 221 -1.31 25.29 -4.51
CA GLY A 221 -0.47 26.28 -5.22
C GLY A 221 0.99 26.25 -4.77
N HIS A 222 1.61 27.40 -4.50
CA HIS A 222 3.05 27.50 -4.17
C HIS A 222 3.47 26.74 -2.90
N ALA A 223 2.56 26.47 -1.96
CA ALA A 223 2.87 25.65 -0.78
C ALA A 223 3.25 24.19 -1.16
N ASP A 224 2.75 23.71 -2.30
CA ASP A 224 3.07 22.40 -2.88
C ASP A 224 4.16 22.48 -3.97
N SER A 225 4.85 23.63 -4.11
CA SER A 225 5.94 23.78 -5.09
C SER A 225 7.33 23.42 -4.55
N ILE A 226 7.47 23.35 -3.22
CA ILE A 226 8.73 23.08 -2.52
C ILE A 226 9.04 21.57 -2.47
N HIS A 227 8.00 20.75 -2.57
CA HIS A 227 8.08 19.31 -2.73
C HIS A 227 7.20 18.96 -3.92
N HIS A 228 7.56 17.97 -4.76
CA HIS A 228 6.65 17.13 -5.56
C HIS A 228 7.14 16.93 -7.00
N ARG A 229 7.65 15.72 -7.23
CA ARG A 229 7.41 15.02 -8.48
C ARG A 229 5.94 14.59 -8.44
N LEU A 230 5.10 15.15 -9.32
CA LEU A 230 3.68 14.81 -9.47
C LEU A 230 3.48 13.30 -9.68
N HIS A 231 4.41 12.68 -10.41
CA HIS A 231 4.45 11.26 -10.67
C HIS A 231 5.66 10.61 -9.99
N ARG A 232 5.42 9.53 -9.25
CA ARG A 232 6.46 8.67 -8.69
C ARG A 232 6.19 7.21 -9.05
N THR A 233 7.26 6.49 -9.36
CA THR A 233 7.22 5.05 -9.60
C THR A 233 8.01 4.35 -8.51
N TYR A 234 7.35 3.42 -7.83
CA TYR A 234 7.90 2.56 -6.80
C TYR A 234 8.12 1.19 -7.41
N THR A 235 9.35 0.70 -7.30
CA THR A 235 9.78 -0.58 -7.86
C THR A 235 10.23 -1.49 -6.73
N PRO A 236 9.95 -2.82 -6.83
CA PRO A 236 10.44 -3.80 -5.87
C PRO A 236 11.97 -3.77 -5.78
N LEU A 237 12.53 -4.12 -4.61
CA LEU A 237 13.98 -4.10 -4.41
C LEU A 237 14.70 -5.16 -5.24
N SER A 238 14.05 -6.31 -5.45
CA SER A 238 14.57 -7.38 -6.31
C SER A 238 13.73 -7.49 -7.58
N LEU A 239 14.31 -7.06 -8.72
CA LEU A 239 13.67 -7.20 -10.03
C LEU A 239 13.62 -8.65 -10.53
N GLN A 240 14.37 -9.57 -9.90
CA GLN A 240 14.43 -10.98 -10.32
C GLN A 240 13.12 -11.74 -10.09
N LYS A 241 12.22 -11.19 -9.26
CA LYS A 241 10.88 -11.75 -9.03
C LYS A 241 9.77 -10.96 -9.73
N VAL A 242 10.02 -9.74 -10.20
CA VAL A 242 8.98 -8.95 -10.88
C VAL A 242 8.54 -9.76 -12.07
N ASN A 243 7.28 -10.20 -12.08
CA ASN A 243 6.69 -10.75 -13.28
C ASN A 243 6.84 -9.68 -14.34
N ALA A 244 7.82 -9.82 -15.25
CA ALA A 244 8.20 -8.82 -16.24
C ALA A 244 7.04 -8.48 -17.22
N TYR A 245 5.91 -9.17 -17.06
CA TYR A 245 4.66 -9.08 -17.82
C TYR A 245 3.48 -8.51 -17.01
N GLU A 246 3.69 -8.04 -15.77
CA GLU A 246 2.61 -7.50 -14.95
C GLU A 246 2.47 -5.98 -15.06
N THR A 247 1.25 -5.57 -15.38
CA THR A 247 0.81 -4.18 -15.49
C THR A 247 1.02 -3.45 -14.15
N PRO A 248 1.67 -2.27 -14.12
CA PRO A 248 1.78 -1.49 -12.91
C PRO A 248 0.40 -1.07 -12.39
N ILE A 249 0.25 -1.03 -11.06
CA ILE A 249 -0.96 -0.47 -10.43
C ILE A 249 -0.81 1.04 -10.25
N HIS A 250 -1.92 1.76 -10.38
CA HIS A 250 -1.93 3.22 -10.34
C HIS A 250 -2.80 3.71 -9.20
N ILE A 251 -2.31 4.71 -8.47
CA ILE A 251 -3.06 5.38 -7.41
C ILE A 251 -2.96 6.90 -7.56
N LEU A 252 -4.02 7.57 -7.14
CA LEU A 252 -4.07 9.01 -6.93
C LEU A 252 -4.14 9.28 -5.43
N TRP A 253 -3.35 10.22 -4.92
CA TRP A 253 -3.40 10.56 -3.50
C TRP A 253 -3.05 12.02 -3.21
N SER A 254 -3.53 12.54 -2.08
CA SER A 254 -3.12 13.84 -1.53
C SER A 254 -2.16 13.67 -0.36
N SER A 255 -1.08 14.45 -0.38
CA SER A 255 -0.27 14.67 0.81
C SER A 255 -0.99 15.63 1.77
N LYS A 256 -0.79 15.43 3.06
CA LYS A 256 -1.14 16.44 4.07
C LYS A 256 -0.02 17.48 4.16
N THR A 257 -0.03 18.44 3.24
CA THR A 257 0.66 19.71 3.47
C THR A 257 -0.10 20.51 4.54
N ALA A 258 0.62 21.37 5.27
CA ALA A 258 0.19 21.98 6.53
C ALA A 258 -1.29 22.42 6.54
N LEU A 259 -2.03 21.91 7.52
CA LEU A 259 -3.47 22.15 7.74
C LEU A 259 -3.89 23.64 7.72
N SER A 260 -2.93 24.55 7.87
CA SER A 260 -3.10 26.00 7.86
C SER A 260 -3.56 26.59 6.52
N CYS A 261 -3.51 25.82 5.42
CA CYS A 261 -3.86 26.29 4.07
C CYS A 261 -5.06 25.55 3.45
N ILE A 262 -5.74 24.68 4.22
CA ILE A 262 -6.85 23.89 3.70
C ILE A 262 -8.05 24.81 3.52
N ASP A 263 -8.40 25.05 2.26
CA ASP A 263 -9.74 25.49 1.90
C ASP A 263 -10.73 24.40 2.32
N THR A 264 -11.42 24.62 3.43
CA THR A 264 -12.39 23.67 4.00
C THR A 264 -13.61 23.45 3.11
N SER A 265 -13.75 24.22 2.03
CA SER A 265 -14.77 24.00 1.00
C SER A 265 -14.34 23.01 -0.10
N SER A 266 -13.06 22.61 -0.15
CA SER A 266 -12.57 21.62 -1.13
C SER A 266 -13.11 20.22 -0.79
N PRO A 267 -13.78 19.54 -1.74
CA PRO A 267 -14.22 18.15 -1.54
C PRO A 267 -13.05 17.15 -1.55
N TRP A 268 -11.87 17.57 -2.02
CA TRP A 268 -10.64 16.77 -1.96
C TRP A 268 -9.84 17.13 -0.72
N LEU A 269 -9.89 16.22 0.26
CA LEU A 269 -9.25 16.37 1.56
C LEU A 269 -7.82 15.79 1.57
N PRO A 270 -6.96 16.20 2.53
CA PRO A 270 -5.67 15.55 2.77
C PRO A 270 -5.79 14.05 3.07
N ASP A 271 -4.73 13.30 2.79
CA ASP A 271 -4.64 11.84 3.02
C ASP A 271 -5.71 11.00 2.29
N ARG A 272 -6.37 11.59 1.28
CA ARG A 272 -7.24 10.85 0.37
C ARG A 272 -6.37 9.98 -0.53
N VAL A 273 -6.74 8.71 -0.68
CA VAL A 273 -6.09 7.78 -1.61
C VAL A 273 -7.18 7.09 -2.41
N VAL A 274 -7.03 7.09 -3.72
CA VAL A 274 -8.00 6.57 -4.68
C VAL A 274 -7.28 5.66 -5.66
N PRO A 275 -7.75 4.40 -5.84
CA PRO A 275 -7.21 3.51 -6.86
C PRO A 275 -7.61 4.00 -8.25
N LEU A 276 -6.67 3.90 -9.20
CA LEU A 276 -6.89 4.24 -10.60
C LEU A 276 -6.90 2.95 -11.42
N LEU A 277 -8.03 2.62 -12.03
CA LEU A 277 -8.15 1.49 -12.94
C LEU A 277 -8.04 1.96 -14.41
N PRO A 278 -7.31 1.23 -15.27
CA PRO A 278 -7.29 1.54 -16.69
C PRO A 278 -8.68 1.29 -17.31
N LEU A 279 -9.20 2.28 -18.03
CA LEU A 279 -10.36 2.14 -18.89
C LEU A 279 -10.01 1.16 -20.00
N MET A 280 -10.86 0.16 -20.25
CA MET A 280 -10.82 -0.50 -21.57
C MET A 280 -11.12 0.60 -22.59
N GLN A 281 -10.20 0.81 -23.54
CA GLN A 281 -10.61 1.39 -24.81
C GLN A 281 -11.68 0.44 -25.34
N VAL A 282 -12.92 0.92 -25.43
CA VAL A 282 -14.00 0.20 -26.11
C VAL A 282 -13.68 0.24 -27.60
N THR A 283 -12.62 -0.42 -28.04
CA THR A 283 -12.50 -0.79 -29.44
C THR A 283 -13.47 -1.96 -29.66
N GLN A 284 -14.58 -1.65 -30.33
CA GLN A 284 -15.54 -2.60 -30.95
C GLN A 284 -16.70 -3.17 -30.10
N LEU A 285 -17.43 -2.34 -29.34
CA LEU A 285 -18.82 -2.68 -28.99
C LEU A 285 -19.86 -1.99 -29.90
N GLU A 286 -19.48 -0.94 -30.63
CA GLU A 286 -20.34 -0.30 -31.64
C GLU A 286 -20.50 -1.15 -32.93
N ASN A 287 -19.75 -2.25 -33.08
CA ASN A 287 -19.88 -3.20 -34.20
C ASN A 287 -20.76 -4.44 -33.88
N LEU A 288 -21.25 -4.58 -32.64
CA LEU A 288 -22.15 -5.67 -32.25
C LEU A 288 -23.62 -5.24 -32.20
N GLU A 289 -23.91 -3.94 -32.03
CA GLU A 289 -25.28 -3.41 -32.11
C GLU A 289 -25.70 -3.00 -33.54
N SER A 290 -24.80 -3.07 -34.52
CA SER A 290 -25.05 -2.68 -35.92
C SER A 290 -25.20 -3.85 -36.90
N ASN A 291 -25.19 -5.11 -36.41
CA ASN A 291 -25.28 -6.32 -37.25
C ASN A 291 -26.51 -7.21 -37.02
N GLU A 292 -27.58 -6.71 -36.38
CA GLU A 292 -28.91 -7.28 -36.59
C GLU A 292 -29.44 -6.83 -37.96
N MET A 293 -28.85 -7.44 -38.99
CA MET A 293 -29.37 -7.45 -40.35
C MET A 293 -30.76 -8.07 -40.31
N TYR A 294 -31.76 -7.28 -40.71
CA TYR A 294 -33.10 -7.72 -41.09
C TYR A 294 -33.03 -9.06 -41.85
N LEU A 295 -33.52 -10.13 -41.23
CA LEU A 295 -33.97 -11.30 -41.99
C LEU A 295 -35.46 -11.11 -42.28
N PRO A 296 -35.89 -11.08 -43.55
CA PRO A 296 -37.31 -11.10 -43.88
C PRO A 296 -37.87 -12.48 -43.49
N ILE A 297 -38.97 -12.46 -42.78
CA ILE A 297 -39.76 -13.66 -42.44
C ILE A 297 -40.42 -14.16 -43.74
N PRO A 298 -40.30 -15.45 -44.10
CA PRO A 298 -41.14 -16.06 -45.14
C PRO A 298 -42.57 -16.30 -44.65
#